data_AF-C0W5U8-F1
#
_entry.id   AF-C0W5U8-F1
#
_cell.length_a   1.000
_cell.length_b   1.000
_cell.length_c   1.000
_cell.angle_alpha   90.00
_cell.angle_beta   90.00
_cell.angle_gamma   90.00
#
_symmetry.space_group_name_H-M   'P 1'
#
loop_
_entity.id
_entity.type
_entity.pdbx_description
1 polymer ?
#
loop_
_entity_poly.entity_id
_entity_poly.type
_entity_poly.pdbx_seq_one_letter_code
_entity_poly.pdbx_strand_id
1 'polypeptide(L)'
;MYRRPKRLTQDLVLKGHKEALDELLAELNRQMDVHWQLLDLDNLDATRKDWLRHAVETLTSHQGQAADIAAEFCQDWAQIFTGQGMEILKPGLQAAKVIHDTEQALDALGPAGIKARVAKGISPEAASAQALKAVKAAMEKRVLDADRQTVIRSAAADPSAKGWRRIASPGACKFCKMLAGRGEVYDARSVRFAAHDNCRCQAVPAWGGRPVSVHQYIASKAKITKQERQQLKDYLDALDDGGTPKGAEPEPSRATRTEEPLPPQSRRSSRHKEDEEERWRRQQALSSDMSDLDARDGLDREVLESHELDFIERFEARGERVKWIRRSPEYRPTNDFTWTTNGGQACELKSTTDKYSTISKRIRTAAVNAAKQGVTKDVFIIDLGTRRLPDKLRHQLGRYNVNSGRGRIRALYVMHDDGAAFEEIRLSE
;
A
#
# COMPACT_ATOMS: atom_id res chain seq x y z
N MET A 1 27.17 11.39 7.02
CA MET A 1 26.84 12.00 5.70
C MET A 1 27.04 10.92 4.65
N TYR A 2 26.09 10.71 3.72
CA TYR A 2 26.16 9.59 2.76
C TYR A 2 27.44 9.68 1.92
N ARG A 3 28.14 8.54 1.77
CA ARG A 3 29.38 8.46 1.00
C ARG A 3 29.13 7.54 -0.18
N ARG A 4 29.04 8.13 -1.38
CA ARG A 4 28.89 7.39 -2.62
C ARG A 4 29.99 6.32 -2.73
N PRO A 5 29.65 5.04 -2.90
CA PRO A 5 30.65 4.00 -3.06
C PRO A 5 31.36 4.14 -4.42
N LYS A 6 32.66 3.80 -4.46
CA LYS A 6 33.46 3.85 -5.71
C LYS A 6 32.88 3.01 -6.84
N ARG A 7 32.17 1.92 -6.48
CA ARG A 7 31.43 1.06 -7.39
C ARG A 7 29.97 1.04 -6.96
N LEU A 8 29.06 1.36 -7.88
CA LEU A 8 27.63 1.28 -7.64
C LEU A 8 27.16 -0.17 -7.76
N THR A 9 26.92 -0.81 -6.62
CA THR A 9 26.24 -2.10 -6.53
C THR A 9 25.15 -1.98 -5.47
N GLN A 10 24.09 -2.79 -5.57
CA GLN A 10 22.97 -2.72 -4.63
C GLN A 10 23.42 -2.87 -3.18
N ASP A 11 24.26 -3.86 -2.89
CA ASP A 11 24.73 -4.13 -1.53
C ASP A 11 25.54 -2.97 -0.96
N LEU A 12 26.45 -2.38 -1.76
CA LEU A 12 27.26 -1.26 -1.31
C LEU A 12 26.43 0.01 -1.08
N VAL A 13 25.47 0.29 -1.97
CA VAL A 13 24.60 1.47 -1.85
C VAL A 13 23.62 1.33 -0.67
N LEU A 14 23.00 0.16 -0.48
CA LEU A 14 22.18 -0.13 0.71
C LEU A 14 22.98 -0.03 2.01
N LYS A 15 24.19 -0.60 2.02
CA LYS A 15 25.06 -0.56 3.20
C LYS A 15 25.47 0.88 3.52
N GLY A 16 25.91 1.64 2.52
CA GLY A 16 26.30 3.04 2.70
C GLY A 16 25.13 3.92 3.16
N HIS A 17 23.93 3.67 2.63
CA HIS A 17 22.70 4.33 3.09
C HIS A 17 22.39 4.01 4.55
N LYS A 18 22.49 2.74 4.94
CA LYS A 18 22.31 2.30 6.32
C LYS A 18 23.33 2.93 7.27
N GLU A 19 24.61 2.86 6.93
CA GLU A 19 25.70 3.40 7.73
C GLU A 19 25.54 4.92 7.94
N ALA A 20 25.17 5.66 6.87
CA ALA A 20 24.93 7.10 6.96
C ALA A 20 23.75 7.46 7.88
N LEU A 21 22.67 6.70 7.84
CA LEU A 21 21.53 6.89 8.75
C LEU A 21 21.87 6.50 10.19
N ASP A 22 22.60 5.40 10.40
CA ASP A 22 23.01 4.99 11.75
C ASP A 22 23.95 6.02 12.39
N GLU A 23 24.89 6.60 11.63
CA GLU A 23 25.74 7.73 12.07
C GLU A 23 24.89 8.97 12.45
N LEU A 24 23.92 9.31 11.60
CA LEU A 24 23.03 10.45 11.82
C LEU A 24 22.20 10.28 13.11
N LEU A 25 21.69 9.07 13.37
CA LEU A 25 20.94 8.77 14.59
C LEU A 25 21.84 8.73 15.84
N ALA A 26 23.08 8.29 15.71
CA ALA A 26 24.05 8.37 16.79
C ALA A 26 24.31 9.83 17.18
N GLU A 27 24.47 10.72 16.19
CA GLU A 27 24.62 12.16 16.44
C GLU A 27 23.39 12.76 17.12
N LEU A 28 22.21 12.50 16.59
CA LEU A 28 20.94 12.92 17.17
C LEU A 28 20.87 12.57 18.66
N ASN A 29 21.20 11.33 19.00
CA ASN A 29 21.13 10.85 20.38
C ASN A 29 22.14 11.55 21.30
N ARG A 30 23.36 11.85 20.82
CA ARG A 30 24.35 12.61 21.60
C ARG A 30 23.88 14.03 21.88
N GLN A 31 23.34 14.72 20.88
CA GLN A 31 22.81 16.07 21.04
C GLN A 31 21.61 16.07 21.99
N MET A 32 20.75 15.05 21.90
CA MET A 32 19.62 14.91 22.83
C MET A 32 20.05 14.65 24.27
N ASP A 33 21.14 13.93 24.52
CA ASP A 33 21.68 13.78 25.87
C ASP A 33 22.13 15.13 26.45
N VAL A 34 22.75 15.99 25.63
CA VAL A 34 23.15 17.34 26.04
C VAL A 34 21.92 18.22 26.28
N HIS A 35 20.97 18.26 25.35
CA HIS A 35 19.76 19.06 25.50
C HIS A 35 18.92 18.61 26.71
N TRP A 36 18.92 17.32 27.04
CA TRP A 36 18.18 16.82 28.19
C TRP A 36 18.62 17.45 29.51
N GLN A 37 19.87 17.90 29.62
CA GLN A 37 20.39 18.60 30.79
C GLN A 37 19.77 19.99 31.01
N LEU A 38 19.07 20.54 30.00
CA LEU A 38 18.31 21.78 30.13
C LEU A 38 17.03 21.59 30.95
N LEU A 39 16.55 20.36 31.16
CA LEU A 39 15.38 20.10 31.98
C LEU A 39 15.75 20.07 33.46
N ASP A 40 15.26 21.06 34.20
CA ASP A 40 15.26 21.05 35.66
C ASP A 40 14.06 20.21 36.14
N LEU A 41 14.32 19.10 36.83
CA LEU A 41 13.25 18.21 37.31
C LEU A 41 12.41 18.83 38.43
N ASP A 42 12.98 19.77 39.19
CA ASP A 42 12.27 20.48 40.25
C ASP A 42 11.48 21.68 39.68
N ASN A 43 11.83 22.14 38.47
CA ASN A 43 11.20 23.29 37.82
C ASN A 43 10.86 23.04 36.34
N LEU A 44 10.27 21.89 36.05
CA LEU A 44 9.98 21.44 34.69
C LEU A 44 9.19 22.45 33.85
N ASP A 45 8.26 23.21 34.44
CA ASP A 45 7.47 24.19 33.68
C ASP A 45 8.30 25.38 33.20
N ALA A 46 9.26 25.84 34.00
CA ALA A 46 10.11 26.96 33.63
C ALA A 46 11.08 26.57 32.51
N THR A 47 11.63 25.35 32.52
CA THR A 47 12.63 24.90 31.54
C THR A 47 12.03 24.21 30.32
N ARG A 48 10.75 23.84 30.35
CA ARG A 48 10.04 23.14 29.25
C ARG A 48 10.17 23.85 27.91
N LYS A 49 9.98 25.17 27.87
CA LYS A 49 9.95 25.94 26.61
C LYS A 49 11.31 25.93 25.92
N ASP A 50 12.38 26.17 26.68
CA ASP A 50 13.74 26.21 26.13
C ASP A 50 14.20 24.83 25.68
N TRP A 51 13.87 23.77 26.44
CA TRP A 51 14.14 22.40 26.02
C TRP A 51 13.40 22.04 24.72
N LEU A 52 12.10 22.36 24.61
CA LEU A 52 11.31 22.08 23.41
C LEU A 52 11.89 22.76 22.18
N ARG A 53 12.29 24.03 22.29
CA ARG A 53 12.91 24.77 21.19
C ARG A 53 14.13 24.02 20.64
N HIS A 54 15.10 23.68 21.49
CA HIS A 54 16.31 22.99 21.07
C HIS A 54 16.04 21.56 20.55
N ALA A 55 15.14 20.82 21.19
CA ALA A 55 14.77 19.47 20.74
C ALA A 55 14.14 19.49 19.33
N VAL A 56 13.27 20.46 19.05
CA VAL A 56 12.59 20.61 17.75
C VAL A 56 13.55 21.09 16.67
N GLU A 57 14.41 22.06 16.96
CA GLU A 57 15.46 22.54 16.05
C GLU A 57 16.38 21.38 15.65
N THR A 58 16.88 20.63 16.63
CA THR A 58 17.75 19.47 16.42
C THR A 58 17.05 18.39 15.60
N LEU A 59 15.80 18.03 15.93
CA LEU A 59 15.04 17.05 15.17
C LEU A 59 14.84 17.49 13.71
N THR A 60 14.41 18.73 13.49
CA THR A 60 14.11 19.26 12.16
C THR A 60 15.34 19.27 11.26
N SER A 61 16.49 19.68 11.83
CA SER A 61 17.79 19.62 11.16
C SER A 61 18.15 18.18 10.72
N HIS A 62 18.00 17.21 11.62
CA HIS A 62 18.30 15.81 11.30
C HIS A 62 17.31 15.20 10.31
N GLN A 63 16.04 15.61 10.32
CA GLN A 63 15.07 15.20 9.28
C GLN A 63 15.48 15.72 7.90
N GLY A 64 15.98 16.97 7.81
CA GLY A 64 16.53 17.52 6.58
C GLY A 64 17.73 16.72 6.08
N GLN A 65 18.70 16.44 6.96
CA GLN A 65 19.88 15.64 6.63
C GLN A 65 19.53 14.20 6.21
N ALA A 66 18.52 13.59 6.84
CA ALA A 66 18.01 12.28 6.44
C ALA A 66 17.36 12.31 5.05
N ALA A 67 16.64 13.39 4.72
CA ALA A 67 16.10 13.58 3.37
C ALA A 67 17.20 13.83 2.32
N ASP A 68 18.31 14.47 2.69
CA ASP A 68 19.48 14.63 1.83
C ASP A 68 20.20 13.29 1.58
N ILE A 69 20.39 12.49 2.63
CA ILE A 69 20.92 11.12 2.54
C ILE A 69 20.04 10.27 1.60
N ALA A 70 18.71 10.33 1.77
CA ALA A 70 17.77 9.64 0.91
C ALA A 70 17.85 10.11 -0.55
N ALA A 71 18.07 11.42 -0.77
CA ALA A 71 18.19 11.99 -2.12
C ALA A 71 19.39 11.38 -2.86
N GLU A 72 20.57 11.40 -2.24
CA GLU A 72 21.79 10.83 -2.83
C GLU A 72 21.67 9.31 -3.02
N PHE A 73 21.11 8.62 -2.02
CA PHE A 73 20.82 7.19 -2.12
C PHE A 73 19.89 6.88 -3.30
N CYS A 74 18.78 7.61 -3.45
CA CYS A 74 17.84 7.43 -4.55
C CYS A 74 18.49 7.64 -5.92
N GLN A 75 19.38 8.63 -6.06
CA GLN A 75 20.13 8.84 -7.30
C GLN A 75 21.02 7.65 -7.64
N ASP A 76 21.80 7.17 -6.68
CA ASP A 76 22.67 6.01 -6.88
C ASP A 76 21.89 4.71 -7.11
N TRP A 77 20.78 4.56 -6.39
CA TRP A 77 19.89 3.42 -6.51
C TRP A 77 19.23 3.41 -7.90
N ALA A 78 18.68 4.52 -8.37
CA ALA A 78 18.13 4.62 -9.72
C ALA A 78 19.20 4.34 -10.78
N GLN A 79 20.41 4.90 -10.62
CA GLN A 79 21.51 4.72 -11.56
C GLN A 79 21.87 3.24 -11.76
N ILE A 80 21.80 2.42 -10.70
CA ILE A 80 22.07 0.97 -10.78
C ILE A 80 21.03 0.25 -11.64
N PHE A 81 19.76 0.67 -11.61
CA PHE A 81 18.65 -0.08 -12.19
C PHE A 81 18.21 0.44 -13.55
N THR A 82 18.28 1.75 -13.76
CA THR A 82 17.80 2.42 -14.97
C THR A 82 18.95 2.96 -15.83
N GLY A 83 20.16 3.02 -15.28
CA GLY A 83 21.29 3.70 -15.91
C GLY A 83 21.20 5.23 -15.86
N GLN A 84 20.21 5.78 -15.15
CA GLN A 84 19.98 7.21 -15.00
C GLN A 84 19.59 7.54 -13.54
N GLY A 85 19.70 8.82 -13.17
CA GLY A 85 19.15 9.30 -11.90
C GLY A 85 17.62 9.29 -11.87
N MET A 86 17.04 9.73 -10.76
CA MET A 86 15.59 9.91 -10.62
C MET A 86 15.23 11.29 -10.06
N GLU A 87 13.98 11.72 -10.26
CA GLU A 87 13.48 12.94 -9.64
C GLU A 87 13.40 12.79 -8.11
N ILE A 88 13.88 13.80 -7.39
CA ILE A 88 13.92 13.80 -5.93
C ILE A 88 12.85 14.70 -5.34
N LEU A 89 11.92 14.12 -4.58
CA LEU A 89 10.87 14.85 -3.88
C LEU A 89 11.02 14.70 -2.36
N LYS A 90 11.53 15.75 -1.71
CA LYS A 90 11.70 15.82 -0.24
C LYS A 90 10.37 16.18 0.45
N PRO A 91 10.13 15.71 1.69
CA PRO A 91 8.96 16.09 2.46
C PRO A 91 9.01 17.57 2.90
N GLY A 92 7.83 18.20 3.02
CA GLY A 92 7.70 19.58 3.54
C GLY A 92 7.84 19.64 5.07
N LEU A 93 9.09 19.54 5.56
CA LEU A 93 9.39 19.48 7.00
C LEU A 93 9.12 20.79 7.75
N GLN A 94 9.18 21.93 7.06
CA GLN A 94 9.04 23.28 7.64
C GLN A 94 7.59 23.79 7.72
N ALA A 95 6.60 22.96 7.39
CA ALA A 95 5.20 23.36 7.50
C ALA A 95 4.84 23.63 8.97
N ALA A 96 4.22 24.77 9.27
CA ALA A 96 3.89 25.18 10.64
C ALA A 96 3.14 24.09 11.44
N LYS A 97 2.23 23.36 10.76
CA LYS A 97 1.52 22.23 11.37
C LYS A 97 2.46 21.10 11.78
N VAL A 98 3.48 20.78 10.98
CA VAL A 98 4.45 19.70 11.26
C VAL A 98 5.30 20.04 12.48
N ILE A 99 5.74 21.30 12.59
CA ILE A 99 6.48 21.81 13.75
C ILE A 99 5.60 21.72 15.01
N HIS A 100 4.36 22.21 14.94
CA HIS A 100 3.41 22.15 16.05
C HIS A 100 3.10 20.71 16.51
N ASP A 101 2.82 19.80 15.58
CA ASP A 101 2.58 18.38 15.88
C ASP A 101 3.83 17.73 16.54
N THR A 102 5.02 18.21 16.18
CA THR A 102 6.29 17.74 16.74
C THR A 102 6.50 18.24 18.17
N GLU A 103 6.30 19.54 18.41
CA GLU A 103 6.34 20.12 19.76
C GLU A 103 5.41 19.39 20.72
N GLN A 104 4.14 19.18 20.33
CA GLN A 104 3.16 18.49 21.15
C GLN A 104 3.58 17.05 21.49
N ALA A 105 4.14 16.33 20.51
CA ALA A 105 4.56 14.95 20.73
C ALA A 105 5.80 14.85 21.62
N LEU A 106 6.79 15.73 21.43
CA LEU A 106 8.00 15.74 22.26
C LEU A 106 7.67 16.17 23.69
N ASP A 107 6.76 17.11 23.86
CA ASP A 107 6.28 17.51 25.19
C ASP A 107 5.57 16.37 25.94
N ALA A 108 4.64 15.71 25.25
CA ALA A 108 3.86 14.61 25.83
C ALA A 108 4.75 13.43 26.27
N LEU A 109 5.83 13.16 25.52
CA LEU A 109 6.78 12.10 25.85
C LEU A 109 7.82 12.56 26.88
N GLY A 110 8.21 13.83 26.83
CA GLY A 110 9.21 14.50 27.67
C GLY A 110 8.58 15.14 28.91
N PRO A 111 8.62 16.48 29.09
CA PRO A 111 8.23 17.17 30.33
C PRO A 111 6.85 16.77 30.89
N ALA A 112 5.80 16.79 30.07
CA ALA A 112 4.46 16.40 30.50
C ALA A 112 4.40 14.89 30.85
N GLY A 113 5.14 14.08 30.11
CA GLY A 113 5.29 12.65 30.37
C GLY A 113 6.04 12.34 31.67
N ILE A 114 7.02 13.15 32.06
CA ILE A 114 7.73 13.02 33.35
C ILE A 114 6.73 13.27 34.48
N LYS A 115 6.03 14.41 34.45
CA LYS A 115 5.00 14.77 35.44
C LYS A 115 3.94 13.67 35.60
N ALA A 116 3.44 13.15 34.48
CA ALA A 116 2.43 12.10 34.49
C ALA A 116 2.94 10.78 35.12
N ARG A 117 4.23 10.48 35.02
CA ARG A 117 4.86 9.31 35.67
C ARG A 117 5.10 9.55 37.15
N VAL A 118 5.56 10.74 37.53
CA VAL A 118 5.73 11.15 38.93
C VAL A 118 4.41 11.12 39.69
N ALA A 119 3.34 11.62 39.09
CA ALA A 119 1.99 11.54 39.65
C ALA A 119 1.49 10.09 39.88
N LYS A 120 2.14 9.11 39.25
CA LYS A 120 1.87 7.66 39.44
C LYS A 120 2.86 6.99 40.40
N GLY A 121 3.65 7.77 41.14
CA GLY A 121 4.57 7.27 42.16
C GLY A 121 5.94 6.81 41.65
N ILE A 122 6.30 7.09 40.40
CA ILE A 122 7.65 6.86 39.88
C ILE A 122 8.55 8.01 40.34
N SER A 123 9.78 7.73 40.80
CA SER A 123 10.69 8.82 41.20
C SER A 123 10.97 9.77 40.02
N PRO A 124 11.22 11.06 40.27
CA PRO A 124 11.53 12.03 39.21
C PRO A 124 12.65 11.57 38.27
N GLU A 125 13.72 10.97 38.82
CA GLU A 125 14.88 10.51 38.07
C GLU A 125 14.54 9.32 37.18
N ALA A 126 13.82 8.33 37.73
CA ALA A 126 13.37 7.18 36.96
C ALA A 126 12.35 7.59 35.87
N ALA A 127 11.47 8.53 36.18
CA ALA A 127 10.51 9.10 35.22
C ALA A 127 11.24 9.85 34.09
N SER A 128 12.26 10.65 34.43
CA SER A 128 13.11 11.36 33.48
C SER A 128 13.87 10.40 32.56
N ALA A 129 14.53 9.38 33.12
CA ALA A 129 15.25 8.38 32.32
C ALA A 129 14.34 7.62 31.34
N GLN A 130 13.12 7.27 31.77
CA GLN A 130 12.12 6.66 30.89
C GLN A 130 11.62 7.62 29.80
N ALA A 131 11.41 8.89 30.15
CA ALA A 131 10.99 9.93 29.21
C ALA A 131 12.07 10.19 28.14
N LEU A 132 13.34 10.28 28.53
CA LEU A 132 14.47 10.44 27.60
C LEU A 132 14.51 9.31 26.57
N LYS A 133 14.39 8.06 27.04
CA LYS A 133 14.35 6.89 26.16
C LYS A 133 13.18 6.95 25.16
N ALA A 134 12.00 7.38 25.63
CA ALA A 134 10.81 7.49 24.78
C ALA A 134 10.95 8.62 23.75
N VAL A 135 11.48 9.78 24.16
CA VAL A 135 11.75 10.91 23.28
C VAL A 135 12.75 10.53 22.20
N LYS A 136 13.89 9.92 22.58
CA LYS A 136 14.91 9.45 21.61
C LYS A 136 14.30 8.51 20.57
N ALA A 137 13.57 7.48 21.01
CA ALA A 137 12.96 6.51 20.11
C ALA A 137 11.95 7.16 19.13
N ALA A 138 11.16 8.13 19.61
CA ALA A 138 10.19 8.88 18.81
C ALA A 138 10.83 9.87 17.84
N MET A 139 11.97 10.47 18.21
CA MET A 139 12.77 11.36 17.35
C MET A 139 13.48 10.58 16.25
N GLU A 140 14.17 9.49 16.60
CA GLU A 140 14.82 8.61 15.62
C GLU A 140 13.82 8.12 14.55
N LYS A 141 12.62 7.72 14.99
CA LYS A 141 11.55 7.33 14.07
C LYS A 141 11.20 8.46 13.09
N ARG A 142 11.08 9.69 13.57
CA ARG A 142 10.74 10.87 12.73
C ARG A 142 11.85 11.23 11.74
N VAL A 143 13.11 11.08 12.14
CA VAL A 143 14.28 11.23 11.24
C VAL A 143 14.23 10.18 10.14
N LEU A 144 14.06 8.91 10.48
CA LEU A 144 13.94 7.84 9.48
C LEU A 144 12.67 7.95 8.63
N ASP A 145 11.58 8.49 9.17
CA ASP A 145 10.35 8.73 8.40
C ASP A 145 10.56 9.83 7.34
N ALA A 146 11.43 10.81 7.56
CA ALA A 146 11.80 11.79 6.55
C ALA A 146 12.55 11.13 5.38
N ASP A 147 13.54 10.30 5.68
CA ASP A 147 14.27 9.48 4.69
C ASP A 147 13.31 8.60 3.85
N ARG A 148 12.46 7.81 4.53
CA ARG A 148 11.48 6.94 3.87
C ARG A 148 10.49 7.71 3.02
N GLN A 149 10.03 8.87 3.48
CA GLN A 149 9.10 9.69 2.72
C GLN A 149 9.74 10.27 1.45
N THR A 150 11.01 10.66 1.50
CA THR A 150 11.75 11.08 0.30
C THR A 150 11.77 9.95 -0.72
N VAL A 151 12.15 8.73 -0.31
CA VAL A 151 12.13 7.55 -1.18
C VAL A 151 10.75 7.30 -1.78
N ILE A 152 9.71 7.27 -0.95
CA ILE A 152 8.34 6.94 -1.37
C ILE A 152 7.79 7.99 -2.33
N ARG A 153 8.00 9.27 -2.05
CA ARG A 153 7.52 10.39 -2.90
C ARG A 153 8.26 10.41 -4.24
N SER A 154 9.57 10.24 -4.23
CA SER A 154 10.37 10.10 -5.45
C SER A 154 9.91 8.94 -6.31
N ALA A 155 9.73 7.75 -5.73
CA ALA A 155 9.23 6.59 -6.45
C ALA A 155 7.78 6.75 -6.96
N ALA A 156 6.98 7.60 -6.31
CA ALA A 156 5.62 7.92 -6.77
C ALA A 156 5.62 8.82 -8.01
N ALA A 157 6.58 9.76 -8.06
CA ALA A 157 6.67 10.75 -9.12
C ALA A 157 7.40 10.21 -10.36
N ASP A 158 8.29 9.25 -10.20
CA ASP A 158 9.01 8.61 -11.30
C ASP A 158 8.09 7.70 -12.13
N PRO A 159 7.79 8.04 -13.40
CA PRO A 159 6.91 7.23 -14.26
C PRO A 159 7.47 5.84 -14.59
N SER A 160 8.79 5.67 -14.49
CA SER A 160 9.46 4.40 -14.75
C SER A 160 9.37 3.45 -13.55
N ALA A 161 9.24 4.00 -12.33
CA ALA A 161 9.13 3.21 -11.12
C ALA A 161 7.78 2.49 -11.04
N LYS A 162 7.78 1.28 -10.45
CA LYS A 162 6.55 0.54 -10.12
C LYS A 162 6.02 0.91 -8.73
N GLY A 163 6.81 1.63 -7.94
CA GLY A 163 6.52 2.00 -6.56
C GLY A 163 7.76 1.82 -5.70
N TRP A 164 7.57 1.43 -4.45
CA TRP A 164 8.66 1.19 -3.49
C TRP A 164 8.53 -0.17 -2.83
N ARG A 165 9.64 -0.71 -2.33
CA ARG A 165 9.65 -1.94 -1.52
C ARG A 165 10.33 -1.69 -0.18
N ARG A 166 10.01 -2.53 0.80
CA ARG A 166 10.64 -2.49 2.12
C ARG A 166 11.82 -3.46 2.17
N ILE A 167 12.94 -2.99 2.69
CA ILE A 167 14.08 -3.83 3.05
C ILE A 167 14.10 -3.97 4.58
N ALA A 168 13.91 -5.20 5.05
CA ALA A 168 13.99 -5.53 6.47
C ALA A 168 15.45 -5.51 6.93
N SER A 169 15.73 -4.80 8.03
CA SER A 169 17.06 -4.82 8.65
C SER A 169 17.36 -6.18 9.28
N PRO A 170 18.65 -6.52 9.48
CA PRO A 170 19.02 -7.62 10.37
C PRO A 170 18.33 -7.47 11.73
N GLY A 171 17.72 -8.56 12.23
CA GLY A 171 16.97 -8.56 13.49
C GLY A 171 15.59 -7.89 13.45
N ALA A 172 15.07 -7.52 12.27
CA ALA A 172 13.74 -6.91 12.15
C ALA A 172 12.64 -7.76 12.82
N CYS A 173 11.66 -7.07 13.41
CA CYS A 173 10.51 -7.74 14.03
C CYS A 173 9.67 -8.48 12.98
N LYS A 174 8.91 -9.47 13.44
CA LYS A 174 8.02 -10.29 12.62
C LYS A 174 7.07 -9.47 11.73
N PHE A 175 6.56 -8.36 12.24
CA PHE A 175 5.71 -7.44 11.48
C PHE A 175 6.47 -6.79 10.31
N CYS A 176 7.69 -6.30 10.55
CA CYS A 176 8.50 -5.70 9.49
C CYS A 176 8.98 -6.72 8.46
N LYS A 177 9.32 -7.94 8.88
CA LYS A 177 9.64 -9.05 7.97
C LYS A 177 8.45 -9.38 7.07
N MET A 178 7.24 -9.47 7.64
CA MET A 178 6.00 -9.64 6.86
C MET A 178 5.80 -8.51 5.84
N LEU A 179 6.04 -7.25 6.22
CA LEU A 179 5.91 -6.12 5.31
C LEU A 179 7.00 -6.08 4.23
N ALA A 180 8.21 -6.56 4.50
CA ALA A 180 9.25 -6.72 3.49
C ALA A 180 8.92 -7.86 2.52
N GLY A 181 8.31 -8.92 3.05
CA GLY A 181 7.88 -10.10 2.33
C GLY A 181 9.01 -10.68 1.48
N ARG A 182 8.74 -10.90 0.19
CA ARG A 182 9.68 -11.51 -0.78
C ARG A 182 9.99 -10.57 -1.95
N GLY A 183 9.95 -9.26 -1.70
CA GLY A 183 10.16 -8.24 -2.73
C GLY A 183 8.87 -7.74 -3.36
N GLU A 184 7.76 -7.75 -2.60
CA GLU A 184 6.55 -7.10 -3.02
C GLU A 184 6.71 -5.56 -3.08
N VAL A 185 5.98 -4.95 -4.00
CA VAL A 185 6.02 -3.52 -4.32
C VAL A 185 4.71 -2.87 -3.89
N TYR A 186 4.86 -1.78 -3.15
CA TYR A 186 3.79 -0.91 -2.70
C TYR A 186 3.57 0.19 -3.75
N ASP A 187 2.32 0.36 -4.22
CA ASP A 187 1.94 1.56 -4.99
C ASP A 187 1.99 2.78 -4.06
N ALA A 188 2.75 3.80 -4.45
CA ALA A 188 3.07 4.94 -3.61
C ALA A 188 1.87 5.85 -3.30
N ARG A 189 0.75 5.71 -4.01
CA ARG A 189 -0.39 6.64 -3.93
C ARG A 189 -1.39 6.38 -2.79
N SER A 190 -1.30 5.27 -2.06
CA SER A 190 -2.31 4.93 -1.03
C SER A 190 -1.81 4.31 0.28
N VAL A 191 -0.50 4.14 0.46
CA VAL A 191 0.06 3.42 1.61
C VAL A 191 1.26 4.16 2.20
N ARG A 192 1.39 4.09 3.52
CA ARG A 192 2.52 4.65 4.28
C ARG A 192 3.54 3.57 4.63
N PHE A 193 4.76 3.99 4.93
CA PHE A 193 5.70 3.11 5.62
C PHE A 193 5.27 2.88 7.08
N ALA A 194 4.54 1.79 7.34
CA ALA A 194 4.17 1.44 8.72
C ALA A 194 5.43 1.04 9.52
N ALA A 195 5.77 1.82 10.55
CA ALA A 195 6.92 1.60 11.42
C ALA A 195 6.57 1.89 12.88
N HIS A 196 7.14 1.10 13.78
CA HIS A 196 7.15 1.34 15.22
C HIS A 196 8.43 2.09 15.63
N ASP A 197 8.50 2.53 16.88
CA ASP A 197 9.70 3.17 17.43
C ASP A 197 10.89 2.20 17.42
N ASN A 198 12.11 2.68 17.16
CA ASN A 198 13.31 1.86 16.94
C ASN A 198 13.30 0.97 15.67
N CYS A 199 12.34 1.13 14.75
CA CYS A 199 12.37 0.42 13.48
C CYS A 199 13.50 0.94 12.58
N ARG A 200 14.45 0.07 12.21
CA ARG A 200 15.59 0.39 11.33
C ARG A 200 15.39 0.01 9.85
N CYS A 201 14.22 -0.50 9.49
CA CYS A 201 13.94 -0.94 8.12
C CYS A 201 13.90 0.24 7.13
N GLN A 202 14.28 -0.03 5.89
CA GLN A 202 14.41 0.97 4.82
C GLN A 202 13.31 0.83 3.77
N ALA A 203 12.99 1.94 3.11
CA ALA A 203 12.25 1.94 1.86
C ALA A 203 13.27 2.07 0.71
N VAL A 204 13.01 1.40 -0.41
CA VAL A 204 13.80 1.60 -1.64
C VAL A 204 12.88 1.74 -2.84
N PRO A 205 13.22 2.58 -3.84
CA PRO A 205 12.51 2.59 -5.12
C PRO A 205 12.57 1.21 -5.80
N ALA A 206 11.52 0.85 -6.52
CA ALA A 206 11.42 -0.43 -7.20
C ALA A 206 10.89 -0.28 -8.63
N TRP A 207 11.60 -0.87 -9.60
CA TRP A 207 11.21 -0.92 -11.02
C TRP A 207 10.59 -2.27 -11.44
N GLY A 208 10.48 -3.21 -10.49
CA GLY A 208 9.88 -4.52 -10.68
C GLY A 208 9.54 -5.20 -9.36
N GLY A 209 8.71 -6.22 -9.43
CA GLY A 209 8.23 -6.98 -8.26
C GLY A 209 6.73 -7.27 -8.33
N ARG A 210 6.23 -8.05 -7.38
CA ARG A 210 4.82 -8.41 -7.29
C ARG A 210 4.08 -7.37 -6.45
N PRO A 211 2.79 -7.07 -6.71
CA PRO A 211 2.01 -6.23 -5.82
C PRO A 211 1.93 -6.85 -4.41
N VAL A 212 1.87 -5.98 -3.40
CA VAL A 212 1.67 -6.40 -2.01
C VAL A 212 0.34 -7.13 -1.80
N SER A 213 0.35 -8.08 -0.87
CA SER A 213 -0.87 -8.79 -0.45
C SER A 213 -1.85 -7.85 0.27
N VAL A 214 -3.11 -8.27 0.37
CA VAL A 214 -4.15 -7.52 1.10
C VAL A 214 -3.73 -7.25 2.55
N HIS A 215 -3.07 -8.19 3.23
CA HIS A 215 -2.61 -8.00 4.60
C HIS A 215 -1.51 -6.94 4.71
N GLN A 216 -0.53 -6.96 3.80
CA GLN A 216 0.52 -5.94 3.73
C GLN A 216 -0.05 -4.56 3.42
N TYR A 217 -1.03 -4.49 2.49
CA TYR A 217 -1.75 -3.27 2.16
C TYR A 217 -2.50 -2.70 3.37
N ILE A 218 -3.34 -3.52 4.03
CA ILE A 218 -4.08 -3.11 5.24
C ILE A 218 -3.11 -2.62 6.33
N ALA A 219 -2.04 -3.37 6.59
CA ALA A 219 -1.01 -3.01 7.59
C ALA A 219 -0.34 -1.65 7.29
N SER A 220 -0.32 -1.24 6.03
CA SER A 220 0.32 -0.02 5.55
C SER A 220 -0.65 1.15 5.36
N LYS A 221 -1.94 0.98 5.68
CA LYS A 221 -2.91 2.09 5.68
C LYS A 221 -2.60 3.10 6.80
N ALA A 222 -2.98 4.36 6.55
CA ALA A 222 -2.92 5.41 7.57
C ALA A 222 -3.90 5.15 8.72
N LYS A 223 -5.12 4.68 8.39
CA LYS A 223 -6.18 4.32 9.33
C LYS A 223 -6.72 2.94 8.98
N ILE A 224 -6.89 2.09 9.99
CA ILE A 224 -7.49 0.76 9.88
C ILE A 224 -8.66 0.63 10.84
N THR A 225 -9.69 -0.09 10.43
CA THR A 225 -10.86 -0.42 11.25
C THR A 225 -10.50 -1.44 12.34
N LYS A 226 -11.35 -1.56 13.37
CA LYS A 226 -11.20 -2.61 14.40
C LYS A 226 -11.16 -4.02 13.78
N GLN A 227 -11.98 -4.25 12.75
CA GLN A 227 -12.03 -5.53 12.03
C GLN A 227 -10.72 -5.80 11.28
N GLU A 228 -10.20 -4.82 10.54
CA GLU A 228 -8.92 -4.94 9.85
C GLU A 228 -7.76 -5.15 10.84
N ARG A 229 -7.79 -4.50 12.00
CA ARG A 229 -6.81 -4.73 13.07
C ARG A 229 -6.85 -6.17 13.58
N GLN A 230 -8.05 -6.72 13.80
CA GLN A 230 -8.20 -8.12 14.21
C GLN A 230 -7.69 -9.07 13.12
N GLN A 231 -8.05 -8.84 11.86
CA GLN A 231 -7.55 -9.62 10.73
C GLN A 231 -6.02 -9.61 10.62
N LEU A 232 -5.38 -8.46 10.88
CA LEU A 232 -3.93 -8.38 10.91
C LEU A 232 -3.35 -9.18 12.08
N LYS A 233 -3.97 -9.12 13.26
CA LYS A 233 -3.54 -9.89 14.42
C LYS A 233 -3.60 -11.39 14.13
N ASP A 234 -4.74 -11.88 13.66
CA ASP A 234 -4.93 -13.30 13.32
C ASP A 234 -3.93 -13.76 12.26
N TYR A 235 -3.69 -12.91 11.25
CA TYR A 235 -2.69 -13.19 10.22
C TYR A 235 -1.28 -13.26 10.80
N LEU A 236 -0.87 -12.30 11.63
CA LEU A 236 0.44 -12.30 12.28
C LEU A 236 0.64 -13.51 13.20
N ASP A 237 -0.39 -13.93 13.94
CA ASP A 237 -0.32 -15.10 14.83
C ASP A 237 -0.09 -16.41 14.06
N ALA A 238 -0.60 -16.47 12.82
CA ALA A 238 -0.41 -17.57 11.89
C ALA A 238 0.97 -17.58 11.17
N LEU A 239 1.75 -16.51 11.28
CA LEU A 239 3.13 -16.49 10.74
C LEU A 239 4.12 -17.09 11.76
N ASP A 240 5.26 -17.55 11.27
CA ASP A 240 6.46 -17.84 12.07
C ASP A 240 7.27 -16.56 12.37
N ASP A 241 8.38 -16.68 13.08
CA ASP A 241 9.26 -15.55 13.42
C ASP A 241 10.05 -14.99 12.23
N GLY A 242 10.04 -15.71 11.10
CA GLY A 242 10.53 -15.27 9.80
C GLY A 242 9.53 -14.35 9.08
N GLY A 243 8.28 -14.27 9.54
CA GLY A 243 7.22 -13.53 8.87
C GLY A 243 6.57 -14.32 7.72
N THR A 244 6.75 -15.64 7.71
CA THR A 244 6.16 -16.57 6.72
C THR A 244 5.01 -17.39 7.32
N PRO A 245 3.96 -17.75 6.55
CA PRO A 245 2.86 -18.57 7.07
C PRO A 245 3.35 -19.94 7.57
N LYS A 246 2.95 -20.34 8.78
CA LYS A 246 3.26 -21.65 9.36
C LYS A 246 2.73 -22.78 8.47
N GLY A 247 3.59 -23.72 8.09
CA GLY A 247 3.24 -24.89 7.27
C GLY A 247 3.25 -24.66 5.75
N ALA A 248 3.67 -23.48 5.28
CA ALA A 248 4.10 -23.33 3.89
C ALA A 248 5.45 -24.05 3.70
N GLU A 249 5.62 -24.80 2.61
CA GLU A 249 6.93 -25.37 2.27
C GLU A 249 7.97 -24.23 2.23
N PRO A 250 9.16 -24.45 2.82
CA PRO A 250 10.24 -23.49 2.70
C PRO A 250 10.68 -23.44 1.23
N GLU A 251 10.27 -22.39 0.52
CA GLU A 251 10.96 -21.99 -0.69
C GLU A 251 12.43 -21.70 -0.32
N PRO A 252 13.41 -22.16 -1.12
CA PRO A 252 14.82 -22.06 -0.76
C PRO A 252 15.19 -20.63 -0.41
N SER A 253 15.95 -20.46 0.68
CA SER A 253 16.27 -19.16 1.26
C SER A 253 16.93 -18.24 0.23
N ARG A 254 16.20 -17.24 -0.25
CA ARG A 254 16.75 -16.12 -1.02
C ARG A 254 17.33 -15.07 -0.08
N ALA A 255 18.29 -15.46 0.75
CA ALA A 255 19.36 -14.54 1.09
C ALA A 255 20.19 -14.37 -0.20
N THR A 256 20.63 -13.15 -0.51
CA THR A 256 21.50 -12.87 -1.68
C THR A 256 20.92 -13.20 -3.06
N ARG A 257 19.84 -12.51 -3.46
CA ARG A 257 19.69 -12.18 -4.88
C ARG A 257 19.90 -10.68 -5.05
N THR A 258 21.16 -10.30 -5.23
CA THR A 258 21.53 -9.15 -6.05
C THR A 258 20.70 -9.23 -7.32
N GLU A 259 20.01 -8.16 -7.69
CA GLU A 259 19.46 -8.15 -9.06
C GLU A 259 20.67 -8.13 -9.99
N GLU A 260 20.74 -9.14 -10.86
CA GLU A 260 21.66 -9.09 -11.99
C GLU A 260 21.37 -7.81 -12.78
N PRO A 261 22.39 -7.01 -13.11
CA PRO A 261 22.22 -5.91 -14.03
C PRO A 261 21.63 -6.46 -15.32
N LEU A 262 20.52 -5.89 -15.78
CA LEU A 262 19.98 -6.23 -17.08
C LEU A 262 21.08 -5.95 -18.13
N PRO A 263 21.39 -6.92 -19.01
CA PRO A 263 22.34 -6.68 -20.09
C PRO A 263 21.83 -5.57 -21.01
N PRO A 264 22.73 -4.82 -21.69
CA PRO A 264 22.33 -3.72 -22.55
C PRO A 264 21.36 -4.23 -23.62
N GLN A 265 20.17 -3.64 -23.58
CA GLN A 265 19.01 -3.82 -24.45
C GLN A 265 19.15 -4.90 -25.54
N SER A 266 18.71 -6.12 -25.23
CA SER A 266 18.07 -6.93 -26.27
C SER A 266 16.57 -6.70 -26.16
N ARG A 267 15.99 -6.20 -27.25
CA ARG A 267 14.55 -6.01 -27.42
C ARG A 267 13.82 -7.31 -27.08
N ARG A 268 13.29 -7.41 -25.86
CA ARG A 268 12.28 -8.42 -25.49
C ARG A 268 11.13 -7.69 -24.81
N SER A 269 9.99 -7.80 -25.47
CA SER A 269 8.74 -7.06 -25.31
C SER A 269 8.44 -6.60 -23.89
N SER A 270 8.44 -5.29 -23.67
CA SER A 270 7.58 -4.68 -22.67
C SER A 270 6.15 -5.14 -22.97
N ARG A 271 5.48 -5.77 -22.01
CA ARG A 271 4.01 -5.74 -22.01
C ARG A 271 3.63 -4.27 -21.95
N HIS A 272 3.05 -3.75 -23.02
CA HIS A 272 2.44 -2.43 -23.09
C HIS A 272 1.62 -2.22 -21.81
N LYS A 273 1.94 -1.21 -21.02
CA LYS A 273 1.00 -0.73 -19.99
C LYS A 273 0.09 0.21 -20.76
N GLU A 274 -1.10 -0.28 -21.04
CA GLU A 274 -2.12 0.44 -21.75
C GLU A 274 -2.42 1.79 -21.07
N ASP A 275 -2.34 2.88 -21.82
CA ASP A 275 -2.67 4.22 -21.34
C ASP A 275 -4.18 4.53 -21.51
N GLU A 276 -4.63 5.64 -20.93
CA GLU A 276 -6.06 6.02 -21.00
C GLU A 276 -6.53 6.31 -22.43
N GLU A 277 -5.66 6.83 -23.30
CA GLU A 277 -6.02 7.06 -24.70
C GLU A 277 -6.17 5.74 -25.47
N GLU A 278 -5.32 4.75 -25.18
CA GLU A 278 -5.41 3.40 -25.73
C GLU A 278 -6.70 2.72 -25.27
N ARG A 279 -7.05 2.81 -23.98
CA ARG A 279 -8.37 2.35 -23.46
C ARG A 279 -9.53 3.07 -24.14
N TRP A 280 -9.44 4.39 -24.33
CA TRP A 280 -10.48 5.17 -25.00
C TRP A 280 -10.65 4.78 -26.47
N ARG A 281 -9.55 4.47 -27.18
CA ARG A 281 -9.61 3.94 -28.56
C ARG A 281 -10.27 2.56 -28.60
N ARG A 282 -9.94 1.67 -27.67
CA ARG A 282 -10.61 0.36 -27.55
C ARG A 282 -12.10 0.52 -27.25
N GLN A 283 -12.46 1.37 -26.30
CA GLN A 283 -13.84 1.61 -25.90
C GLN A 283 -14.71 2.11 -27.07
N GLN A 284 -14.17 2.98 -27.93
CA GLN A 284 -14.87 3.45 -29.14
C GLN A 284 -14.99 2.38 -30.23
N ALA A 285 -14.13 1.36 -30.22
CA ALA A 285 -14.19 0.26 -31.18
C ALA A 285 -15.19 -0.84 -30.78
N LEU A 286 -15.76 -0.78 -29.57
CA LEU A 286 -16.75 -1.72 -29.09
C LEU A 286 -18.08 -1.57 -29.85
N SER A 287 -18.73 -2.70 -30.10
CA SER A 287 -20.08 -2.73 -30.70
C SER A 287 -21.20 -2.48 -29.69
N SER A 288 -20.89 -2.56 -28.40
CA SER A 288 -21.80 -2.36 -27.28
C SER A 288 -22.12 -0.88 -27.07
N ASP A 289 -23.27 -0.58 -26.47
CA ASP A 289 -23.71 0.79 -26.22
C ASP A 289 -22.92 1.40 -25.04
N MET A 290 -22.00 2.32 -25.36
CA MET A 290 -21.18 3.07 -24.42
C MET A 290 -21.66 4.52 -24.22
N SER A 291 -22.82 4.90 -24.78
CA SER A 291 -23.29 6.29 -24.83
C SER A 291 -23.55 6.94 -23.45
N ASP A 292 -23.68 6.14 -22.39
CA ASP A 292 -23.81 6.64 -21.02
C ASP A 292 -22.48 7.20 -20.47
N LEU A 293 -21.35 6.81 -21.06
CA LEU A 293 -20.01 7.20 -20.64
C LEU A 293 -19.49 8.46 -21.31
N ASP A 294 -20.19 8.95 -22.34
CA ASP A 294 -19.86 10.20 -23.00
C ASP A 294 -20.05 11.41 -22.07
N ALA A 295 -19.36 12.50 -22.39
CA ALA A 295 -19.51 13.74 -21.65
C ALA A 295 -20.91 14.32 -21.86
N ARG A 296 -21.70 14.42 -20.78
CA ARG A 296 -23.07 14.94 -20.79
C ARG A 296 -23.48 15.44 -19.41
N ASP A 297 -24.45 16.35 -19.35
CA ASP A 297 -25.03 16.86 -18.09
C ASP A 297 -24.00 17.40 -17.09
N GLY A 298 -22.90 18.00 -17.59
CA GLY A 298 -21.81 18.53 -16.76
C GLY A 298 -20.84 17.49 -16.20
N LEU A 299 -20.94 16.23 -16.64
CA LEU A 299 -20.01 15.16 -16.30
C LEU A 299 -19.02 14.95 -17.45
N ASP A 300 -17.74 14.81 -17.12
CA ASP A 300 -16.69 14.45 -18.07
C ASP A 300 -16.89 13.04 -18.63
N ARG A 301 -16.19 12.67 -19.70
CA ARG A 301 -16.23 11.28 -20.20
C ARG A 301 -15.69 10.28 -19.17
N GLU A 302 -16.23 9.07 -19.16
CA GLU A 302 -15.73 7.94 -18.35
C GLU A 302 -15.04 6.91 -19.25
N VAL A 303 -13.78 6.56 -18.93
CA VAL A 303 -13.00 5.55 -19.66
C VAL A 303 -12.86 4.30 -18.80
N LEU A 304 -13.41 3.18 -19.30
CA LEU A 304 -13.44 1.90 -18.58
C LEU A 304 -12.04 1.33 -18.37
N GLU A 305 -11.85 0.62 -17.26
CA GLU A 305 -10.59 -0.05 -16.94
C GLU A 305 -10.29 -1.17 -17.93
N SER A 306 -9.00 -1.50 -18.15
CA SER A 306 -8.60 -2.51 -19.15
C SER A 306 -9.31 -3.85 -18.99
N HIS A 307 -9.56 -4.29 -17.75
CA HIS A 307 -10.23 -5.56 -17.47
C HIS A 307 -11.76 -5.51 -17.65
N GLU A 308 -12.36 -4.33 -17.65
CA GLU A 308 -13.77 -4.12 -18.05
C GLU A 308 -13.87 -4.17 -19.57
N LEU A 309 -12.91 -3.56 -20.29
CA LEU A 309 -12.80 -3.65 -21.76
C LEU A 309 -12.53 -5.09 -22.23
N ASP A 310 -11.58 -5.80 -21.61
CA ASP A 310 -11.29 -7.21 -21.90
C ASP A 310 -12.54 -8.08 -21.75
N PHE A 311 -13.37 -7.79 -20.73
CA PHE A 311 -14.64 -8.48 -20.54
C PHE A 311 -15.58 -8.21 -21.72
N ILE A 312 -15.80 -6.94 -22.08
CA ILE A 312 -16.74 -6.56 -23.15
C ILE A 312 -16.28 -7.15 -24.49
N GLU A 313 -14.98 -7.09 -24.81
CA GLU A 313 -14.44 -7.66 -26.04
C GLU A 313 -14.70 -9.17 -26.14
N ARG A 314 -14.44 -9.93 -25.06
CA ARG A 314 -14.78 -11.35 -24.98
C ARG A 314 -16.29 -11.58 -25.10
N PHE A 315 -17.09 -10.73 -24.46
CA PHE A 315 -18.54 -10.83 -24.47
C PHE A 315 -19.11 -10.58 -25.88
N GLU A 316 -18.58 -9.58 -26.57
CA GLU A 316 -18.94 -9.24 -27.96
C GLU A 316 -18.52 -10.32 -28.95
N ALA A 317 -17.35 -10.93 -28.76
CA ALA A 317 -16.87 -12.05 -29.55
C ALA A 317 -17.81 -13.27 -29.47
N ARG A 318 -18.64 -13.36 -28.41
CA ARG A 318 -19.70 -14.36 -28.26
C ARG A 318 -21.05 -13.95 -28.86
N GLY A 319 -21.11 -12.78 -29.49
CA GLY A 319 -22.36 -12.22 -30.03
C GLY A 319 -23.21 -11.50 -29.00
N GLU A 320 -22.75 -11.37 -27.75
CA GLU A 320 -23.49 -10.67 -26.71
C GLU A 320 -23.24 -9.16 -26.78
N ARG A 321 -24.18 -8.36 -26.27
CA ARG A 321 -24.04 -6.90 -26.23
C ARG A 321 -24.44 -6.35 -24.87
N VAL A 322 -23.80 -5.26 -24.49
CA VAL A 322 -24.11 -4.52 -23.26
C VAL A 322 -24.51 -3.09 -23.57
N LYS A 323 -25.26 -2.49 -22.66
CA LYS A 323 -25.30 -1.05 -22.46
C LYS A 323 -24.62 -0.74 -21.14
N TRP A 324 -23.44 -0.13 -21.18
CA TRP A 324 -22.70 0.15 -19.95
C TRP A 324 -23.39 1.26 -19.15
N ILE A 325 -23.41 1.13 -17.83
CA ILE A 325 -24.06 2.10 -16.95
C ILE A 325 -22.98 2.95 -16.30
N ARG A 326 -23.12 4.27 -16.42
CA ARG A 326 -22.21 5.24 -15.82
C ARG A 326 -22.20 5.13 -14.30
N ARG A 327 -21.05 5.35 -13.67
CA ARG A 327 -20.96 5.44 -12.20
C ARG A 327 -21.70 6.68 -11.71
N SER A 328 -22.47 6.52 -10.63
CA SER A 328 -23.20 7.64 -10.03
C SER A 328 -22.23 8.68 -9.45
N PRO A 329 -22.32 9.97 -9.84
CA PRO A 329 -21.53 11.04 -9.25
C PRO A 329 -21.90 11.30 -7.78
N GLU A 330 -23.11 10.91 -7.37
CA GLU A 330 -23.62 11.00 -6.01
C GLU A 330 -23.27 9.76 -5.15
N TYR A 331 -22.39 8.89 -5.65
CA TYR A 331 -21.97 7.64 -5.01
C TYR A 331 -23.13 6.66 -4.71
N ARG A 332 -24.26 6.75 -5.45
CA ARG A 332 -25.33 5.76 -5.37
C ARG A 332 -24.91 4.46 -6.06
N PRO A 333 -25.26 3.29 -5.49
CA PRO A 333 -25.01 2.00 -6.14
C PRO A 333 -25.70 1.92 -7.51
N THR A 334 -24.96 1.59 -8.55
CA THR A 334 -25.48 1.22 -9.88
C THR A 334 -25.06 -0.20 -10.22
N ASN A 335 -25.81 -0.92 -11.06
CA ASN A 335 -25.28 -2.10 -11.74
C ASN A 335 -24.23 -1.65 -12.77
N ASP A 336 -23.34 -2.55 -13.18
CA ASP A 336 -22.24 -2.19 -14.08
C ASP A 336 -22.73 -2.03 -15.53
N PHE A 337 -23.68 -2.86 -15.98
CA PHE A 337 -24.27 -2.75 -17.31
C PHE A 337 -25.65 -3.40 -17.42
N THR A 338 -26.34 -3.12 -18.53
CA THR A 338 -27.54 -3.85 -18.97
C THR A 338 -27.16 -4.82 -20.09
N TRP A 339 -27.48 -6.11 -19.95
CA TRP A 339 -27.21 -7.11 -20.98
C TRP A 339 -28.32 -7.09 -22.04
N THR A 340 -28.09 -6.39 -23.14
CA THR A 340 -29.14 -6.04 -24.12
C THR A 340 -29.59 -7.22 -24.97
N THR A 341 -28.71 -8.18 -25.25
CA THR A 341 -29.01 -9.41 -26.01
C THR A 341 -29.64 -10.51 -25.16
N ASN A 342 -29.72 -10.34 -23.83
CA ASN A 342 -30.31 -11.33 -22.92
C ASN A 342 -31.39 -10.70 -22.04
N GLY A 343 -32.46 -10.24 -22.69
CA GLY A 343 -33.66 -9.73 -22.02
C GLY A 343 -33.49 -8.39 -21.29
N GLY A 344 -32.40 -7.66 -21.52
CA GLY A 344 -32.18 -6.34 -20.93
C GLY A 344 -31.98 -6.38 -19.41
N GLN A 345 -31.44 -7.47 -18.87
CA GLN A 345 -31.22 -7.58 -17.43
C GLN A 345 -30.03 -6.74 -16.97
N ALA A 346 -30.16 -6.09 -15.81
CA ALA A 346 -29.08 -5.36 -15.18
C ALA A 346 -28.10 -6.34 -14.50
N CYS A 347 -26.82 -6.20 -14.77
CA CYS A 347 -25.76 -7.12 -14.37
C CYS A 347 -24.66 -6.42 -13.58
N GLU A 348 -24.10 -7.14 -12.62
CA GLU A 348 -22.86 -6.78 -11.93
C GLU A 348 -21.69 -7.63 -12.47
N LEU A 349 -20.63 -6.97 -12.94
CA LEU A 349 -19.38 -7.59 -13.36
C LEU A 349 -18.42 -7.75 -12.20
N LYS A 350 -17.74 -8.90 -12.13
CA LYS A 350 -16.56 -9.10 -11.29
C LYS A 350 -15.47 -9.85 -12.06
N SER A 351 -14.53 -9.12 -12.64
CA SER A 351 -13.32 -9.71 -13.24
C SER A 351 -12.33 -10.09 -12.14
N THR A 352 -12.03 -11.37 -12.00
CA THR A 352 -11.14 -11.89 -10.95
C THR A 352 -10.66 -13.30 -11.21
N THR A 353 -9.48 -13.65 -10.69
CA THR A 353 -8.99 -15.05 -10.65
C THR A 353 -8.94 -15.62 -9.23
N ASP A 354 -9.69 -15.00 -8.32
CA ASP A 354 -9.71 -15.34 -6.89
C ASP A 354 -10.46 -16.64 -6.58
N LYS A 355 -10.19 -17.20 -5.40
CA LYS A 355 -10.94 -18.34 -4.85
C LYS A 355 -12.38 -17.97 -4.44
N TYR A 356 -13.24 -18.99 -4.33
CA TYR A 356 -14.67 -18.87 -3.95
C TYR A 356 -14.94 -17.95 -2.75
N SER A 357 -14.15 -18.04 -1.68
CA SER A 357 -14.38 -17.23 -0.47
C SER A 357 -14.31 -15.73 -0.77
N THR A 358 -13.48 -15.32 -1.72
CA THR A 358 -13.35 -13.92 -2.14
C THR A 358 -14.48 -13.53 -3.09
N ILE A 359 -14.77 -14.37 -4.09
CA ILE A 359 -15.87 -14.14 -5.04
C ILE A 359 -17.20 -14.01 -4.30
N SER A 360 -17.55 -15.01 -3.47
CA SER A 360 -18.79 -15.01 -2.68
C SER A 360 -18.89 -13.78 -1.75
N LYS A 361 -17.78 -13.35 -1.13
CA LYS A 361 -17.77 -12.12 -0.32
C LYS A 361 -18.06 -10.88 -1.16
N ARG A 362 -17.50 -10.76 -2.37
CA ARG A 362 -17.74 -9.62 -3.27
C ARG A 362 -19.19 -9.58 -3.73
N ILE A 363 -19.73 -10.70 -4.21
CA ILE A 363 -21.15 -10.82 -4.59
C ILE A 363 -22.05 -10.39 -3.42
N ARG A 364 -21.84 -10.99 -2.24
CA ARG A 364 -22.64 -10.71 -1.05
C ARG A 364 -22.60 -9.24 -0.63
N THR A 365 -21.40 -8.65 -0.64
CA THR A 365 -21.22 -7.26 -0.21
C THR A 365 -21.91 -6.30 -1.19
N ALA A 366 -21.77 -6.55 -2.50
CA ALA A 366 -22.44 -5.75 -3.53
C ALA A 366 -23.97 -5.84 -3.40
N ALA A 367 -24.53 -7.06 -3.35
CA ALA A 367 -25.96 -7.27 -3.23
C ALA A 367 -26.55 -6.66 -1.93
N VAL A 368 -25.91 -6.91 -0.78
CA VAL A 368 -26.41 -6.42 0.52
C VAL A 368 -26.32 -4.89 0.62
N ASN A 369 -25.26 -4.27 0.13
CA ASN A 369 -25.10 -2.81 0.25
C ASN A 369 -25.97 -2.05 -0.74
N ALA A 370 -26.16 -2.58 -1.96
CA ALA A 370 -27.08 -1.99 -2.92
C ALA A 370 -28.54 -2.05 -2.42
N ALA A 371 -28.95 -3.21 -1.86
CA ALA A 371 -30.30 -3.38 -1.33
C ALA A 371 -30.66 -2.38 -0.22
N LYS A 372 -29.69 -1.98 0.61
CA LYS A 372 -29.89 -0.93 1.64
C LYS A 372 -30.25 0.44 1.06
N GLN A 373 -29.92 0.67 -0.20
CA GLN A 373 -30.18 1.92 -0.91
C GLN A 373 -31.30 1.74 -1.97
N GLY A 374 -32.08 0.66 -1.89
CA GLY A 374 -33.18 0.38 -2.81
C GLY A 374 -32.75 -0.11 -4.20
N VAL A 375 -31.48 -0.50 -4.37
CA VAL A 375 -30.94 -0.96 -5.65
C VAL A 375 -30.77 -2.48 -5.62
N THR A 376 -31.36 -3.18 -6.59
CA THR A 376 -31.23 -4.62 -6.72
C THR A 376 -30.01 -4.97 -7.57
N LYS A 377 -29.10 -5.75 -6.98
CA LYS A 377 -27.98 -6.42 -7.67
C LYS A 377 -28.12 -7.92 -7.45
N ASP A 378 -28.76 -8.60 -8.40
CA ASP A 378 -29.11 -10.02 -8.29
C ASP A 378 -28.70 -10.85 -9.52
N VAL A 379 -28.07 -10.25 -10.53
CA VAL A 379 -27.43 -10.94 -11.65
C VAL A 379 -25.96 -10.62 -11.66
N PHE A 380 -25.12 -11.64 -11.56
CA PHE A 380 -23.67 -11.48 -11.53
C PHE A 380 -23.00 -12.22 -12.67
N ILE A 381 -21.99 -11.59 -13.26
CA ILE A 381 -21.04 -12.24 -14.18
C ILE A 381 -19.65 -12.22 -13.55
N ILE A 382 -19.03 -13.40 -13.42
CA ILE A 382 -17.65 -13.54 -12.97
C ILE A 382 -16.78 -13.81 -14.19
N ASP A 383 -15.89 -12.88 -14.53
CA ASP A 383 -14.91 -13.07 -15.59
C ASP A 383 -13.59 -13.57 -15.00
N LEU A 384 -13.23 -14.81 -15.31
CA LEU A 384 -11.96 -15.44 -14.90
C LEU A 384 -10.80 -15.09 -15.86
N GLY A 385 -11.06 -14.33 -16.92
CA GLY A 385 -10.10 -14.03 -17.98
C GLY A 385 -9.59 -15.30 -18.64
N THR A 386 -8.27 -15.42 -18.77
CA THR A 386 -7.61 -16.55 -19.43
C THR A 386 -7.65 -17.87 -18.63
N ARG A 387 -8.17 -17.87 -17.41
CA ARG A 387 -8.22 -19.06 -16.55
C ARG A 387 -9.42 -19.92 -16.88
N ARG A 388 -9.28 -21.24 -16.72
CA ARG A 388 -10.40 -22.18 -16.71
C ARG A 388 -11.21 -22.08 -15.43
N LEU A 389 -12.50 -22.43 -15.48
CA LEU A 389 -13.33 -22.65 -14.29
C LEU A 389 -13.07 -24.05 -13.69
N PRO A 390 -12.47 -24.17 -12.48
CA PRO A 390 -12.29 -25.47 -11.84
C PRO A 390 -13.63 -26.03 -11.32
N ASP A 391 -13.84 -27.34 -11.40
CA ASP A 391 -15.07 -28.01 -10.93
C ASP A 391 -15.39 -27.69 -9.46
N LYS A 392 -14.36 -27.62 -8.62
CA LYS A 392 -14.50 -27.22 -7.22
C LYS A 392 -15.11 -25.82 -7.10
N LEU A 393 -14.63 -24.86 -7.89
CA LEU A 393 -15.16 -23.50 -7.87
C LEU A 393 -16.58 -23.45 -8.42
N ARG A 394 -16.84 -24.14 -9.55
CA ARG A 394 -18.18 -24.30 -10.12
C ARG A 394 -19.18 -24.80 -9.08
N HIS A 395 -18.85 -25.90 -8.39
CA HIS A 395 -19.68 -26.47 -7.33
C HIS A 395 -19.92 -25.49 -6.18
N GLN A 396 -18.87 -24.81 -5.71
CA GLN A 396 -19.00 -23.85 -4.62
C GLN A 396 -19.87 -22.65 -4.99
N LEU A 397 -19.73 -22.12 -6.22
CA LEU A 397 -20.55 -21.04 -6.75
C LEU A 397 -22.03 -21.46 -6.86
N GLY A 398 -22.31 -22.70 -7.29
CA GLY A 398 -23.68 -23.24 -7.31
C GLY A 398 -24.33 -23.26 -5.92
N ARG A 399 -23.54 -23.40 -4.85
CA ARG A 399 -24.04 -23.37 -3.47
C ARG A 399 -24.07 -21.97 -2.86
N TYR A 400 -23.85 -20.91 -3.63
CA TYR A 400 -23.71 -19.55 -3.12
C TYR A 400 -24.90 -19.09 -2.25
N ASN A 401 -26.13 -19.25 -2.75
CA ASN A 401 -27.34 -18.78 -2.06
C ASN A 401 -27.55 -19.51 -0.73
N VAL A 402 -27.38 -20.84 -0.74
CA VAL A 402 -27.43 -21.70 0.46
C VAL A 402 -26.38 -21.27 1.49
N ASN A 403 -25.15 -21.00 1.04
CA ASN A 403 -24.02 -20.73 1.93
C ASN A 403 -23.99 -19.29 2.46
N SER A 404 -24.58 -18.33 1.75
CA SER A 404 -24.37 -16.90 2.05
C SER A 404 -25.30 -16.35 3.12
N GLY A 405 -26.48 -16.93 3.32
CA GLY A 405 -27.48 -16.52 4.33
C GLY A 405 -28.08 -15.12 4.14
N ARG A 406 -27.51 -14.29 3.27
CA ARG A 406 -27.93 -12.91 2.92
C ARG A 406 -27.34 -12.52 1.57
N GLY A 407 -27.96 -11.53 0.91
CA GLY A 407 -27.53 -11.09 -0.42
C GLY A 407 -27.76 -12.16 -1.48
N ARG A 408 -28.92 -12.84 -1.44
CA ARG A 408 -29.28 -13.84 -2.45
C ARG A 408 -29.30 -13.18 -3.82
N ILE A 409 -28.87 -13.94 -4.81
CA ILE A 409 -28.85 -13.52 -6.22
C ILE A 409 -29.75 -14.45 -7.03
N ARG A 410 -30.33 -13.91 -8.10
CA ARG A 410 -31.22 -14.61 -9.02
C ARG A 410 -30.42 -15.43 -10.04
N ALA A 411 -29.33 -14.88 -10.57
CA ALA A 411 -28.53 -15.53 -11.60
C ALA A 411 -27.03 -15.28 -11.41
N LEU A 412 -26.23 -16.29 -11.80
CA LEU A 412 -24.78 -16.23 -11.74
C LEU A 412 -24.18 -16.86 -13.00
N TYR A 413 -23.43 -16.08 -13.76
CA TYR A 413 -22.73 -16.54 -14.94
C TYR A 413 -21.22 -16.50 -14.70
N VAL A 414 -20.50 -17.41 -15.34
CA VAL A 414 -19.04 -17.43 -15.31
C VAL A 414 -18.51 -17.45 -16.73
N MET A 415 -17.71 -16.43 -17.07
CA MET A 415 -16.92 -16.40 -18.29
C MET A 415 -15.49 -16.84 -17.95
N HIS A 416 -14.95 -17.75 -18.75
CA HIS A 416 -13.64 -18.36 -18.51
C HIS A 416 -13.02 -18.88 -19.81
N ASP A 417 -11.82 -19.44 -19.75
CA ASP A 417 -11.07 -19.90 -20.93
C ASP A 417 -10.93 -18.75 -21.98
N ASP A 418 -10.59 -17.55 -21.50
CA ASP A 418 -10.41 -16.33 -22.32
C ASP A 418 -11.65 -15.95 -23.13
N GLY A 419 -12.85 -16.24 -22.60
CA GLY A 419 -14.12 -15.95 -23.26
C GLY A 419 -14.63 -17.06 -24.17
N ALA A 420 -13.85 -18.12 -24.40
CA ALA A 420 -14.30 -19.27 -25.17
C ALA A 420 -15.45 -20.01 -24.47
N ALA A 421 -15.47 -20.02 -23.13
CA ALA A 421 -16.52 -20.62 -22.32
C ALA A 421 -17.29 -19.56 -21.53
N PHE A 422 -18.61 -19.72 -21.52
CA PHE A 422 -19.52 -18.90 -20.73
C PHE A 422 -20.71 -19.76 -20.34
N GLU A 423 -20.91 -19.94 -19.04
CA GLU A 423 -21.94 -20.85 -18.53
C GLU A 423 -22.71 -20.22 -17.36
N GLU A 424 -24.01 -20.49 -17.31
CA GLU A 424 -24.83 -20.18 -16.15
C GLU A 424 -24.60 -21.23 -15.06
N ILE A 425 -24.27 -20.76 -13.86
CA ILE A 425 -24.08 -21.59 -12.69
C ILE A 425 -25.44 -21.82 -12.04
N ARG A 426 -25.92 -23.06 -12.06
CA ARG A 426 -27.17 -23.44 -11.39
C ARG A 426 -27.06 -23.22 -9.88
N LEU A 427 -27.76 -22.20 -9.39
CA LEU A 427 -27.82 -21.86 -7.97
C LEU A 427 -28.75 -22.84 -7.25
N SER A 428 -28.25 -23.45 -6.18
CA SER A 428 -29.06 -24.24 -5.26
C SER A 428 -29.97 -23.31 -4.45
N GLU A 429 -31.22 -23.72 -4.26
CA GLU A 429 -32.22 -22.94 -3.52
C GLU A 429 -31.98 -22.90 -2.02
#